data_AF-A0A7U9SM58-F1
#
_entry.id   AF-A0A7U9SM58-F1
#
_cell.length_a   1.000
_cell.length_b   1.000
_cell.length_c   1.000
_cell.angle_alpha   90.00
_cell.angle_beta   90.00
_cell.angle_gamma   90.00
#
_symmetry.space_group_name_H-M   'P 1'
#
loop_
_entity.id
_entity.type
_entity.pdbx_description
1 polymer ?
#
loop_
_entity_poly.entity_id
_entity_poly.type
_entity_poly.pdbx_seq_one_letter_code
_entity_poly.pdbx_strand_id
1 'polypeptide(L)'
;MFVKKVMKTLLPSNIVKMLSNINKGFSVYIGRVQLSFLVVSVGQACNFKCRDCANFAPISPDSFRRYDVNDIKSDLAKLFENIKYINLVQIQGGEPFLYSDLIELLNFLQENKSKVHEISIATNGSIIPQEKVLECLKKNDVLVRISDYGISEKSCSDLLGRLSEGGIRSYIYSFGSNQSLWFDCGNKNVKYEDDKRIVRKRYHSCVFKDCLTLERGELSYCSRSTQ
;
A
#
# COMPACT_ATOMS: atom_id res chain seq x y z
N MET A 1 -40.36 -6.87 12.99
CA MET A 1 -40.02 -5.72 13.87
C MET A 1 -38.69 -6.07 14.53
N PHE A 2 -37.56 -5.37 14.43
CA PHE A 2 -37.32 -3.96 14.14
C PHE A 2 -35.88 -3.67 13.61
N VAL A 3 -35.17 -4.63 12.98
CA VAL A 3 -33.77 -4.40 12.51
C VAL A 3 -33.51 -4.75 11.04
N LYS A 4 -34.37 -5.53 10.37
CA LYS A 4 -34.15 -5.95 8.96
C LYS A 4 -34.59 -4.93 7.89
N LYS A 5 -35.13 -3.77 8.24
CA LYS A 5 -35.80 -2.87 7.26
C LYS A 5 -35.10 -1.54 6.96
N VAL A 6 -33.91 -1.26 7.53
CA VAL A 6 -33.23 0.04 7.33
C VAL A 6 -32.03 -0.03 6.37
N MET A 7 -31.51 -1.21 6.04
CA MET A 7 -30.30 -1.31 5.18
C MET A 7 -30.56 -1.22 3.66
N LYS A 8 -31.80 -0.96 3.21
CA LYS A 8 -32.15 -1.00 1.79
C LYS A 8 -32.28 0.35 1.09
N THR A 9 -31.97 1.48 1.75
CA THR A 9 -32.35 2.80 1.21
C THR A 9 -31.27 3.86 1.09
N LEU A 10 -29.99 3.61 1.38
CA LEU A 10 -28.97 4.69 1.28
C LEU A 10 -27.60 4.29 0.73
N LEU A 11 -27.49 3.18 0.00
CA LEU A 11 -26.26 2.87 -0.75
C LEU A 11 -26.63 2.30 -2.12
N PRO A 12 -26.05 2.82 -3.22
CA PRO A 12 -26.17 2.21 -4.54
C PRO A 12 -25.84 0.72 -4.46
N SER A 13 -26.64 -0.11 -5.16
CA SER A 13 -26.55 -1.58 -5.22
C SER A 13 -25.15 -2.14 -5.51
N ASN A 14 -24.26 -1.30 -6.04
CA ASN A 14 -22.91 -1.65 -6.44
C ASN A 14 -21.95 -1.72 -5.23
N ILE A 15 -22.25 -1.00 -4.14
CA ILE A 15 -21.43 -0.95 -2.91
C ILE A 15 -21.70 -2.19 -2.03
N VAL A 16 -22.94 -2.69 -2.02
CA VAL A 16 -23.34 -3.85 -1.20
C VAL A 16 -22.60 -5.13 -1.62
N LYS A 17 -22.29 -5.30 -2.91
CA LYS A 17 -21.49 -6.44 -3.41
C LYS A 17 -20.01 -6.38 -3.01
N MET A 18 -19.46 -5.18 -2.85
CA MET A 18 -18.06 -4.98 -2.46
C MET A 18 -17.85 -5.22 -0.95
N LEU A 19 -18.86 -4.90 -0.13
CA LEU A 19 -18.77 -4.97 1.33
C LEU A 19 -19.23 -6.31 1.93
N SER A 20 -19.93 -7.18 1.18
CA SER A 20 -20.47 -8.43 1.73
C SER A 20 -19.44 -9.52 2.00
N ASN A 21 -18.19 -9.37 1.54
CA ASN A 21 -17.14 -10.39 1.65
C ASN A 21 -16.04 -10.06 2.65
N ILE A 22 -16.17 -8.98 3.45
CA ILE A 22 -15.06 -8.47 4.25
C ILE A 22 -15.36 -8.33 5.74
N ASN A 23 -14.98 -9.34 6.50
CA ASN A 23 -14.98 -9.33 7.96
C ASN A 23 -13.55 -9.30 8.50
N LYS A 24 -13.25 -8.20 9.19
CA LYS A 24 -12.01 -7.76 9.87
C LYS A 24 -11.16 -6.81 9.01
N GLY A 25 -10.93 -5.62 9.56
CA GLY A 25 -10.32 -4.44 8.91
C GLY A 25 -11.13 -3.14 9.10
N PHE A 26 -12.41 -3.24 9.47
CA PHE A 26 -13.31 -2.08 9.55
C PHE A 26 -13.94 -1.92 10.93
N SER A 27 -13.70 -0.78 11.57
CA SER A 27 -14.48 -0.32 12.73
C SER A 27 -15.70 0.45 12.21
N VAL A 28 -16.87 -0.18 12.16
CA VAL A 28 -18.11 0.48 11.74
C VAL A 28 -18.67 1.29 12.90
N TYR A 29 -18.32 2.57 12.96
CA TYR A 29 -19.09 3.55 13.72
C TYR A 29 -20.16 4.14 12.80
N ILE A 30 -21.38 4.26 13.30
CA ILE A 30 -22.56 4.78 12.62
C ILE A 30 -22.17 6.09 11.88
N GLY A 31 -21.99 6.02 10.54
CA GLY A 31 -21.86 7.22 9.70
C GLY A 31 -20.84 7.23 8.57
N ARG A 32 -19.74 6.46 8.57
CA ARG A 32 -18.81 6.28 7.43
C ARG A 32 -17.65 5.34 7.82
N VAL A 33 -17.16 4.55 6.86
CA VAL A 33 -16.12 3.53 7.04
C VAL A 33 -14.76 4.18 7.37
N GLN A 34 -14.00 3.63 8.34
CA GLN A 34 -12.62 4.05 8.63
C GLN A 34 -11.63 2.94 8.25
N LEU A 35 -10.52 3.33 7.64
CA LEU A 35 -9.43 2.43 7.26
C LEU A 35 -8.22 2.68 8.17
N SER A 36 -7.72 1.62 8.80
CA SER A 36 -6.48 1.73 9.58
C SER A 36 -5.24 1.81 8.68
N PHE A 37 -5.27 1.19 7.51
CA PHE A 37 -4.13 1.12 6.61
C PHE A 37 -4.61 0.92 5.18
N LEU A 38 -3.99 1.65 4.24
CA LEU A 38 -4.18 1.49 2.80
C LEU A 38 -2.81 1.50 2.13
N VAL A 39 -2.55 0.50 1.31
CA VAL A 39 -1.44 0.51 0.36
C VAL A 39 -1.92 1.06 -0.97
N VAL A 40 -1.15 1.95 -1.58
CA VAL A 40 -1.36 2.44 -2.94
C VAL A 40 -0.19 1.97 -3.78
N SER A 41 -0.45 1.09 -4.75
CA SER A 41 0.57 0.63 -5.70
C SER A 41 0.77 1.66 -6.80
N VAL A 42 2.01 2.07 -7.07
CA VAL A 42 2.34 3.02 -8.16
C VAL A 42 2.87 2.33 -9.43
N GLY A 43 2.97 1.01 -9.39
CA GLY A 43 3.51 0.18 -10.46
C GLY A 43 4.56 -0.79 -9.96
N GLN A 44 5.06 -1.60 -10.89
CA GLN A 44 5.93 -2.74 -10.61
C GLN A 44 7.38 -2.52 -11.05
N ALA A 45 7.74 -1.32 -11.52
CA ALA A 45 9.12 -0.96 -11.79
C ALA A 45 9.95 -1.04 -10.51
N CYS A 46 10.98 -1.89 -10.51
CA CYS A 46 11.92 -2.02 -9.41
C CYS A 46 13.33 -2.25 -9.97
N ASN A 47 14.33 -1.69 -9.31
CA ASN A 47 15.73 -1.94 -9.63
C ASN A 47 16.25 -3.25 -9.00
N PHE A 48 15.50 -3.88 -8.10
CA PHE A 48 15.82 -5.19 -7.51
C PHE A 48 15.03 -6.32 -8.17
N LYS A 49 15.58 -7.54 -8.10
CA LYS A 49 14.96 -8.78 -8.59
C LYS A 49 14.78 -9.80 -7.46
N CYS A 50 14.16 -9.37 -6.35
CA CYS A 50 13.99 -10.19 -5.16
C CYS A 50 13.26 -11.51 -5.49
N ARG A 51 13.87 -12.65 -5.14
CA ARG A 51 13.30 -13.99 -5.39
C ARG A 51 11.88 -14.14 -4.82
N ASP A 52 11.69 -13.68 -3.59
CA ASP A 52 10.45 -13.89 -2.81
C ASP A 52 9.58 -12.61 -2.73
N CYS A 53 9.72 -11.70 -3.72
CA CYS A 53 9.06 -10.38 -3.71
C CYS A 53 7.54 -10.48 -3.44
N ALA A 54 7.09 -9.90 -2.31
CA ALA A 54 5.68 -9.87 -1.95
C ALA A 54 4.80 -9.10 -2.96
N ASN A 55 5.40 -8.18 -3.73
CA ASN A 55 4.72 -7.43 -4.78
C ASN A 55 4.95 -8.01 -6.17
N PHE A 56 5.60 -9.17 -6.34
CA PHE A 56 5.84 -9.80 -7.64
C PHE A 56 6.43 -8.88 -8.75
N ALA A 57 7.05 -7.77 -8.36
CA ALA A 57 7.64 -6.81 -9.28
C ALA A 57 8.59 -7.44 -10.31
N PRO A 58 9.49 -8.40 -9.94
CA PRO A 58 10.45 -8.98 -10.89
C PRO A 58 9.83 -9.83 -12.00
N ILE A 59 8.58 -10.26 -11.84
CA ILE A 59 7.87 -11.15 -12.78
C ILE A 59 6.65 -10.47 -13.41
N SER A 60 6.39 -9.21 -13.07
CA SER A 60 5.26 -8.44 -13.59
C SER A 60 5.46 -8.10 -15.07
N PRO A 61 4.39 -8.04 -15.88
CA PRO A 61 4.49 -7.64 -17.27
C PRO A 61 4.92 -6.17 -17.38
N ASP A 62 5.56 -5.83 -18.50
CA ASP A 62 6.09 -4.48 -18.73
C ASP A 62 5.00 -3.39 -18.71
N SER A 63 3.77 -3.75 -19.10
CA SER A 63 2.60 -2.86 -19.02
C SER A 63 2.26 -2.42 -17.58
N PHE A 64 2.74 -3.12 -16.55
CA PHE A 64 2.49 -2.79 -15.15
C PHE A 64 3.64 -2.06 -14.47
N ARG A 65 4.70 -1.69 -15.20
CA ARG A 65 5.86 -1.01 -14.61
C ARG A 65 5.51 0.32 -13.95
N ARG A 66 4.56 1.06 -14.52
CA ARG A 66 4.15 2.38 -14.03
C ARG A 66 2.65 2.56 -14.26
N TYR A 67 1.94 2.98 -13.23
CA TYR A 67 0.52 3.33 -13.33
C TYR A 67 0.35 4.83 -13.51
N ASP A 68 -0.68 5.23 -14.27
CA ASP A 68 -1.00 6.65 -14.47
C ASP A 68 -1.44 7.28 -13.15
N VAL A 69 -0.80 8.38 -12.78
CA VAL A 69 -1.11 9.10 -11.53
C VAL A 69 -2.55 9.61 -11.53
N ASN A 70 -3.11 9.96 -12.68
CA ASN A 70 -4.50 10.42 -12.80
C ASN A 70 -5.50 9.32 -12.46
N ASP A 71 -5.23 8.09 -12.88
CA ASP A 71 -6.04 6.93 -12.52
C ASP A 71 -5.99 6.70 -11.00
N ILE A 72 -4.79 6.70 -10.42
CA ILE A 72 -4.60 6.56 -8.96
C ILE A 72 -5.36 7.64 -8.19
N LYS A 73 -5.22 8.91 -8.58
CA LYS A 73 -5.92 10.04 -7.95
C LYS A 73 -7.44 9.91 -8.08
N SER A 74 -7.93 9.52 -9.25
CA SER A 74 -9.35 9.27 -9.50
C SER A 74 -9.89 8.18 -8.57
N ASP A 75 -9.16 7.09 -8.40
CA ASP A 75 -9.59 5.98 -7.55
C ASP A 75 -9.54 6.32 -6.07
N LEU A 76 -8.52 7.06 -5.64
CA LEU A 76 -8.45 7.61 -4.28
C LEU A 76 -9.59 8.60 -4.02
N ALA A 77 -9.93 9.46 -4.98
CA ALA A 77 -11.05 10.39 -4.84
C ALA A 77 -12.38 9.64 -4.63
N LYS A 78 -12.66 8.63 -5.45
CA LYS A 78 -13.84 7.75 -5.28
C LYS A 78 -13.84 7.08 -3.91
N LEU A 79 -12.68 6.62 -3.43
CA LEU A 79 -12.56 6.03 -2.10
C LEU A 79 -12.89 7.07 -1.01
N PHE A 80 -12.30 8.27 -1.09
CA PHE A 80 -12.49 9.36 -0.13
C PHE A 80 -13.94 9.82 0.01
N GLU A 81 -14.76 9.72 -1.04
CA GLU A 81 -16.21 9.99 -0.96
C GLU A 81 -16.96 9.03 -0.02
N ASN A 82 -16.48 7.79 0.08
CA ASN A 82 -17.17 6.69 0.75
C ASN A 82 -16.62 6.36 2.14
N ILE A 83 -15.46 6.93 2.49
CA ILE A 83 -14.82 6.72 3.79
C ILE A 83 -14.82 8.00 4.64
N LYS A 84 -14.74 7.80 5.95
CA LYS A 84 -14.50 8.88 6.90
C LYS A 84 -13.06 9.32 6.78
N TYR A 85 -12.13 8.36 6.87
CA TYR A 85 -10.71 8.62 7.06
C TYR A 85 -9.83 7.37 6.89
N ILE A 86 -8.55 7.57 6.56
CA ILE A 86 -7.47 6.58 6.52
C ILE A 86 -6.38 6.99 7.50
N ASN A 87 -6.02 6.10 8.43
CA ASN A 87 -4.95 6.37 9.39
C ASN A 87 -3.55 6.30 8.76
N LEU A 88 -3.32 5.48 7.74
CA LEU A 88 -2.03 5.42 7.07
C LEU A 88 -2.22 5.06 5.61
N VAL A 89 -1.76 5.92 4.72
CA VAL A 89 -1.61 5.62 3.29
C VAL A 89 -0.14 5.36 3.01
N GLN A 90 0.17 4.14 2.59
CA GLN A 90 1.51 3.75 2.19
C GLN A 90 1.63 3.61 0.69
N ILE A 91 2.51 4.41 0.10
CA ILE A 91 2.91 4.27 -1.29
C ILE A 91 3.91 3.11 -1.39
N GLN A 92 3.59 2.16 -2.27
CA GLN A 92 4.36 0.93 -2.49
C GLN A 92 4.29 0.54 -3.97
N GLY A 93 4.95 -0.56 -4.34
CA GLY A 93 4.91 -1.17 -5.66
C GLY A 93 6.19 -2.00 -5.82
N GLY A 94 6.87 -1.80 -6.95
CA GLY A 94 8.28 -2.13 -7.08
C GLY A 94 9.15 -1.24 -6.18
N GLU A 95 9.69 -0.15 -6.72
CA GLU A 95 10.46 0.86 -5.99
C GLU A 95 9.83 2.26 -6.18
N PRO A 96 9.18 2.84 -5.16
CA PRO A 96 8.53 4.14 -5.26
C PRO A 96 9.46 5.29 -5.69
N PHE A 97 10.75 5.27 -5.34
CA PHE A 97 11.66 6.32 -5.77
C PHE A 97 12.03 6.28 -7.27
N LEU A 98 11.59 5.26 -8.02
CA LEU A 98 11.60 5.25 -9.49
C LEU A 98 10.35 5.87 -10.12
N TYR A 99 9.29 6.12 -9.34
CA TYR A 99 8.03 6.62 -9.86
C TYR A 99 8.11 8.12 -10.15
N SER A 100 8.04 8.50 -11.43
CA SER A 100 8.27 9.90 -11.82
C SER A 100 7.19 10.88 -11.34
N ASP A 101 5.99 10.39 -11.08
CA ASP A 101 4.85 11.22 -10.65
C ASP A 101 4.66 11.18 -9.12
N LEU A 102 5.69 10.72 -8.38
CA LEU A 102 5.65 10.61 -6.93
C LEU A 102 5.31 11.94 -6.25
N ILE A 103 5.91 13.05 -6.71
CA ILE A 103 5.64 14.39 -6.18
C ILE A 103 4.17 14.77 -6.34
N GLU A 104 3.59 14.46 -7.50
CA GLU A 104 2.20 14.75 -7.79
C GLU A 104 1.25 13.96 -6.90
N LEU A 105 1.51 12.66 -6.73
CA LEU A 105 0.74 11.80 -5.83
C LEU A 105 0.84 12.25 -4.36
N LEU A 106 2.04 12.61 -3.90
CA LEU A 106 2.25 13.09 -2.53
C LEU A 106 1.49 14.39 -2.26
N ASN A 107 1.56 15.35 -3.19
CA ASN A 107 0.82 16.61 -3.08
C ASN A 107 -0.70 16.36 -3.07
N PHE A 108 -1.21 15.47 -3.93
CA PHE A 108 -2.63 15.11 -3.93
C PHE A 108 -3.08 14.52 -2.59
N LEU A 109 -2.30 13.61 -2.00
CA LEU A 109 -2.61 13.04 -0.68
C LEU A 109 -2.61 14.11 0.41
N GLN A 110 -1.66 15.05 0.37
CA GLN A 110 -1.59 16.17 1.31
C GLN A 110 -2.77 17.14 1.15
N GLU A 111 -3.19 17.46 -0.08
CA GLU A 111 -4.39 18.25 -0.34
C GLU A 111 -5.65 17.61 0.27
N ASN A 112 -5.63 16.28 0.40
CA ASN A 112 -6.66 15.47 1.03
C ASN A 112 -6.34 15.06 2.48
N LYS A 113 -5.53 15.83 3.23
CA LYS A 113 -5.14 15.51 4.63
C LYS A 113 -6.33 15.43 5.61
N SER A 114 -7.49 15.98 5.26
CA SER A 114 -8.73 15.75 6.03
C SER A 114 -9.23 14.29 5.97
N LYS A 115 -8.75 13.52 4.98
CA LYS A 115 -9.05 12.10 4.74
C LYS A 115 -7.89 11.17 5.07
N VAL A 116 -6.67 11.68 5.22
CA VAL A 116 -5.45 10.89 5.43
C VAL A 116 -4.64 11.45 6.61
N HIS A 117 -4.31 10.61 7.59
CA HIS A 117 -3.49 11.03 8.74
C HIS A 117 -2.02 11.14 8.43
N GLU A 118 -1.49 10.04 7.92
CA GLU A 118 -0.08 9.83 7.72
C GLU A 118 0.12 9.23 6.34
N ILE A 119 1.16 9.70 5.67
CA ILE A 119 1.62 9.20 4.39
C ILE A 119 2.96 8.53 4.64
N SER A 120 3.13 7.30 4.15
CA SER A 120 4.42 6.63 4.16
C SER A 120 4.84 6.15 2.79
N ILE A 121 6.14 5.94 2.63
CA ILE A 121 6.73 5.29 1.46
C ILE A 121 7.46 4.04 1.92
N ALA A 122 7.24 2.95 1.19
CA ALA A 122 7.97 1.69 1.33
C ALA A 122 9.07 1.60 0.26
N THR A 123 10.34 1.77 0.64
CA THR A 123 11.48 1.73 -0.30
C THR A 123 12.44 0.58 0.03
N ASN A 124 13.14 0.06 -0.97
CA ASN A 124 14.25 -0.88 -0.80
C ASN A 124 15.55 -0.21 -0.33
N GLY A 125 15.57 1.12 -0.22
CA GLY A 125 16.68 1.89 0.34
C GLY A 125 17.88 2.10 -0.57
N SER A 126 17.84 1.59 -1.81
CA SER A 126 18.99 1.65 -2.72
C SER A 126 19.08 2.94 -3.54
N ILE A 127 18.02 3.75 -3.56
CA ILE A 127 17.93 4.97 -4.36
C ILE A 127 17.90 6.19 -3.45
N ILE A 128 18.82 7.12 -3.69
CA ILE A 128 18.75 8.47 -3.15
C ILE A 128 17.90 9.30 -4.14
N PRO A 129 16.71 9.77 -3.76
CA PRO A 129 15.86 10.51 -4.68
C PRO A 129 16.42 11.92 -4.93
N GLN A 130 15.97 12.55 -6.02
CA GLN A 130 16.38 13.91 -6.37
C GLN A 130 15.94 14.92 -5.31
N GLU A 131 16.62 16.08 -5.25
CA GLU A 131 16.37 17.09 -4.20
C GLU A 131 14.91 17.54 -4.13
N LYS A 132 14.27 17.79 -5.28
CA LYS A 132 12.84 18.13 -5.36
C LYS A 132 11.92 17.09 -4.71
N VAL A 133 12.31 15.81 -4.70
CA VAL A 133 11.55 14.75 -4.04
C VAL A 133 11.79 14.82 -2.54
N LEU A 134 13.04 14.99 -2.07
CA LEU A 134 13.34 15.17 -0.65
C LEU A 134 12.59 16.38 -0.05
N GLU A 135 12.58 17.51 -0.75
CA GLU A 135 11.80 18.69 -0.39
C GLU A 135 10.29 18.38 -0.30
N CYS A 136 9.77 17.61 -1.25
CA CYS A 136 8.38 17.18 -1.27
C CYS A 136 8.05 16.24 -0.09
N LEU A 137 8.93 15.29 0.24
CA LEU A 137 8.77 14.40 1.41
C LEU A 137 8.68 15.21 2.70
N LYS A 138 9.60 16.18 2.88
CA LYS A 138 9.62 17.07 4.05
C LYS A 138 8.35 17.92 4.13
N LYS A 139 7.98 18.58 3.02
CA LYS A 139 6.79 19.44 2.95
C LYS A 139 5.51 18.69 3.33
N ASN A 140 5.40 17.43 2.91
CA ASN A 140 4.22 16.61 3.12
C ASN A 140 4.31 15.72 4.39
N ASP A 141 5.34 15.89 5.23
CA ASP A 141 5.56 15.12 6.47
C ASP A 141 5.50 13.59 6.25
N VAL A 142 6.14 13.13 5.16
CA VAL A 142 6.12 11.73 4.74
C VAL A 142 7.06 10.89 5.60
N LEU A 143 6.56 9.76 6.09
CA LEU A 143 7.37 8.75 6.76
C LEU A 143 8.02 7.80 5.75
N VAL A 144 9.34 7.72 5.72
CA VAL A 144 10.05 6.78 4.84
C VAL A 144 10.39 5.50 5.60
N ARG A 145 9.78 4.37 5.23
CA ARG A 145 10.19 3.04 5.69
C ARG A 145 11.19 2.45 4.70
N ILE A 146 12.38 2.13 5.21
CA ILE A 146 13.45 1.49 4.43
C ILE A 146 13.49 0.00 4.74
N SER A 147 13.20 -0.84 3.75
CA SER A 147 13.38 -2.29 3.85
C SER A 147 14.85 -2.65 3.62
N ASP A 148 15.58 -2.91 4.70
CA ASP A 148 17.00 -3.24 4.64
C ASP A 148 17.19 -4.76 4.46
N TYR A 149 17.63 -5.16 3.27
CA TYR A 149 17.86 -6.56 2.91
C TYR A 149 19.32 -7.02 3.16
N GLY A 150 20.20 -6.19 3.72
CA GLY A 150 21.62 -6.53 3.96
C GLY A 150 22.49 -6.60 2.70
N ILE A 151 21.96 -6.29 1.52
CA ILE A 151 22.69 -6.31 0.23
C ILE A 151 23.05 -4.91 -0.28
N SER A 152 22.52 -3.86 0.36
CA SER A 152 22.66 -2.47 -0.06
C SER A 152 22.97 -1.56 1.14
N GLU A 153 23.75 -2.06 2.10
CA GLU A 153 24.04 -1.37 3.38
C GLU A 153 24.53 0.06 3.17
N LYS A 154 25.49 0.27 2.25
CA LYS A 154 26.00 1.61 1.94
C LYS A 154 24.89 2.53 1.41
N SER A 155 24.12 2.10 0.40
CA SER A 155 23.04 2.91 -0.16
C SER A 155 21.94 3.22 0.86
N CYS A 156 21.58 2.23 1.70
CA CYS A 156 20.63 2.42 2.78
C CYS A 156 21.14 3.46 3.79
N SER A 157 22.42 3.38 4.17
CA SER A 157 23.08 4.34 5.06
C SER A 157 23.13 5.74 4.44
N ASP A 158 23.48 5.84 3.16
CA ASP A 158 23.54 7.12 2.45
C ASP A 158 22.14 7.75 2.37
N LEU A 159 21.11 6.97 2.04
CA LEU A 159 19.72 7.44 2.03
C LEU A 159 19.28 7.91 3.43
N LEU A 160 19.56 7.13 4.48
CA LEU A 160 19.26 7.52 5.87
C LEU A 160 19.93 8.84 6.25
N GLY A 161 21.20 9.02 5.86
CA GLY A 161 21.93 10.27 6.05
C GLY A 161 21.22 11.44 5.39
N ARG A 162 20.87 11.31 4.10
CA ARG A 162 20.15 12.36 3.34
C ARG A 162 18.78 12.68 3.93
N LEU A 163 18.03 11.67 4.39
CA LEU A 163 16.73 11.88 5.05
C LEU A 163 16.90 12.60 6.39
N SER A 164 17.91 12.21 7.18
CA SER A 164 18.22 12.85 8.46
C SER A 164 18.64 14.31 8.30
N GLU A 165 19.53 14.61 7.35
CA GLU A 165 19.95 15.98 7.01
C GLU A 165 18.77 16.85 6.58
N GLY A 166 17.84 16.28 5.83
CA GLY A 166 16.61 16.95 5.41
C GLY A 166 15.59 17.16 6.53
N GLY A 167 15.73 16.47 7.67
CA GLY A 167 14.73 16.42 8.74
C GLY A 167 13.47 15.63 8.35
N ILE A 168 13.64 14.57 7.55
CA ILE A 168 12.56 13.70 7.07
C ILE A 168 12.46 12.47 7.97
N ARG A 169 11.24 12.18 8.45
CA ARG A 169 11.00 11.03 9.32
C ARG A 169 11.26 9.73 8.58
N SER A 170 12.05 8.84 9.17
CA SER A 170 12.35 7.54 8.58
C SER A 170 12.61 6.47 9.63
N TYR A 171 12.44 5.20 9.24
CA TYR A 171 12.84 4.06 10.06
C TYR A 171 13.25 2.88 9.18
N ILE A 172 14.08 2.01 9.75
CA ILE A 172 14.56 0.79 9.08
C ILE A 172 13.67 -0.38 9.48
N TYR A 173 13.30 -1.18 8.50
CA TYR A 173 12.74 -2.50 8.66
C TYR A 173 13.80 -3.51 8.19
N SER A 174 14.64 -3.96 9.14
CA SER A 174 15.86 -4.72 8.81
C SER A 174 15.59 -6.22 8.75
N PHE A 175 15.65 -6.76 7.54
CA PHE A 175 15.64 -8.19 7.25
C PHE A 175 17.05 -8.77 7.23
N GLY A 176 18.06 -7.98 6.82
CA GLY A 176 19.46 -8.41 6.75
C GLY A 176 20.07 -8.78 8.11
N SER A 177 19.61 -8.14 9.18
CA SER A 177 20.08 -8.41 10.55
C SER A 177 19.25 -9.45 11.32
N ASN A 178 18.29 -10.12 10.68
CA ASN A 178 17.28 -10.98 11.31
C ASN A 178 16.44 -10.31 12.42
N GLN A 179 16.49 -8.99 12.55
CA GLN A 179 15.67 -8.25 13.51
C GLN A 179 14.20 -8.15 13.08
N SER A 180 13.92 -8.38 11.79
CA SER A 180 12.58 -8.46 11.22
C SER A 180 12.35 -9.83 10.57
N LEU A 181 11.13 -10.34 10.68
CA LEU A 181 10.73 -11.60 10.06
C LEU A 181 10.37 -11.36 8.59
N TRP A 182 11.02 -12.11 7.69
CA TRP A 182 10.51 -12.27 6.33
C TRP A 182 9.36 -13.28 6.35
N PHE A 183 8.23 -12.90 5.77
CA PHE A 183 7.10 -13.81 5.61
C PHE A 183 7.10 -14.40 4.20
N ASP A 184 7.22 -15.73 4.12
CA ASP A 184 7.02 -16.44 2.86
C ASP A 184 5.56 -16.28 2.41
N CYS A 185 5.36 -15.50 1.35
CA CYS A 185 4.05 -15.25 0.77
C CYS A 185 3.67 -16.32 -0.28
N GLY A 186 4.54 -17.29 -0.56
CA GLY A 186 4.42 -18.29 -1.61
C GLY A 186 4.92 -17.78 -2.97
N ASN A 187 5.14 -18.69 -3.92
CA ASN A 187 5.56 -18.34 -5.28
C ASN A 187 4.36 -18.21 -6.23
N LYS A 188 4.60 -17.77 -7.48
CA LYS A 188 3.57 -17.62 -8.53
C LYS A 188 3.02 -18.95 -9.08
N ASN A 189 3.72 -20.05 -8.83
CA ASN A 189 3.41 -21.37 -9.39
C ASN A 189 2.47 -22.18 -8.48
N VAL A 190 1.91 -21.56 -7.44
CA VAL A 190 0.91 -22.21 -6.59
C VAL A 190 -0.39 -22.41 -7.36
N LYS A 191 -0.94 -23.62 -7.32
CA LYS A 191 -2.26 -23.90 -7.89
C LYS A 191 -3.33 -23.20 -7.06
N TYR A 192 -4.35 -22.70 -7.75
CA TYR A 192 -5.54 -22.18 -7.09
C TYR A 192 -6.17 -23.27 -6.21
N GLU A 193 -6.67 -22.88 -5.05
CA GLU A 193 -7.33 -23.77 -4.10
C GLU A 193 -8.84 -23.55 -4.19
N ASP A 194 -9.57 -24.61 -4.56
CA ASP A 194 -11.01 -24.55 -4.75
C ASP A 194 -11.80 -24.83 -3.45
N ASP A 195 -11.20 -25.50 -2.45
CA ASP A 195 -11.87 -25.73 -1.17
C ASP A 195 -11.96 -24.42 -0.37
N LYS A 196 -13.15 -23.82 -0.38
CA LYS A 196 -13.48 -22.58 0.35
C LYS A 196 -13.12 -22.62 1.83
N ARG A 197 -13.16 -23.79 2.49
CA ARG A 197 -12.78 -23.91 3.91
C ARG A 197 -11.28 -23.76 4.08
N ILE A 198 -10.49 -24.34 3.17
CA ILE A 198 -9.03 -24.19 3.15
C ILE A 198 -8.65 -22.75 2.86
N VAL A 199 -9.24 -22.14 1.82
CA VAL A 199 -9.02 -20.72 1.48
C VAL A 199 -9.35 -19.81 2.66
N ARG A 200 -10.51 -20.01 3.29
CA ARG A 200 -10.92 -19.22 4.46
C ARG A 200 -9.97 -19.39 5.64
N LYS A 201 -9.50 -20.61 5.91
CA LYS A 201 -8.51 -20.89 6.95
C LYS A 201 -7.19 -20.17 6.67
N ARG A 202 -6.66 -20.28 5.44
CA ARG A 202 -5.43 -19.61 4.99
C ARG A 202 -5.54 -18.09 5.12
N TYR A 203 -6.66 -17.51 4.67
CA TYR A 203 -6.93 -16.08 4.79
C TYR A 203 -6.90 -15.62 6.26
N HIS A 204 -7.62 -16.31 7.16
CA HIS A 204 -7.66 -15.92 8.56
C HIS A 204 -6.32 -16.08 9.30
N SER A 205 -5.45 -16.99 8.86
CA SER A 205 -4.09 -17.15 9.37
C SER A 205 -3.06 -16.23 8.71
N CYS A 206 -3.39 -15.52 7.63
CA CYS A 206 -2.45 -14.65 6.95
C CYS A 206 -2.17 -13.39 7.76
N VAL A 207 -0.88 -13.04 7.89
CA VAL A 207 -0.42 -11.85 8.61
C VAL A 207 -0.68 -10.55 7.82
N PHE A 208 -0.87 -10.67 6.50
CA PHE A 208 -1.13 -9.55 5.59
C PHE A 208 -2.62 -9.37 5.24
N LYS A 209 -3.54 -10.07 5.91
CA LYS A 209 -4.98 -10.02 5.57
C LYS A 209 -5.63 -8.64 5.73
N ASP A 210 -4.97 -7.76 6.48
CA ASP A 210 -5.37 -6.36 6.73
C ASP A 210 -4.52 -5.36 5.91
N CYS A 211 -3.76 -5.83 4.90
CA CYS A 211 -2.93 -5.02 4.01
C CYS A 211 -3.73 -4.55 2.77
N LEU A 212 -4.85 -3.87 3.03
CA LEU A 212 -5.77 -3.42 1.98
C LEU A 212 -5.00 -2.60 0.92
N THR A 213 -5.07 -3.00 -0.34
CA THR A 213 -4.27 -2.46 -1.44
C THR A 213 -5.16 -1.92 -2.55
N LEU A 214 -4.95 -0.67 -2.92
CA LEU A 214 -5.50 -0.05 -4.13
C LEU A 214 -4.48 -0.20 -5.27
N GLU A 215 -4.85 -0.92 -6.31
CA GLU A 215 -4.02 -1.17 -7.49
C GLU A 215 -4.90 -1.33 -8.74
N ARG A 216 -4.63 -0.54 -9.78
CA ARG A 216 -5.31 -0.61 -11.10
C ARG A 216 -6.85 -0.59 -11.01
N GLY A 217 -7.43 0.32 -10.23
CA GLY A 217 -8.88 0.43 -10.06
C GLY A 217 -9.50 -0.58 -9.10
N GLU A 218 -8.72 -1.49 -8.53
CA GLU A 218 -9.20 -2.53 -7.62
C GLU A 218 -8.71 -2.30 -6.19
N LEU A 219 -9.64 -2.46 -5.23
CA LEU A 219 -9.35 -2.47 -3.80
C LEU A 219 -9.39 -3.91 -3.30
N SER A 220 -8.23 -4.47 -2.97
CA SER A 220 -8.06 -5.86 -2.59
C SER A 220 -7.43 -6.02 -1.21
N TYR A 221 -7.50 -7.21 -0.62
CA TYR A 221 -6.99 -7.47 0.74
C TYR A 221 -5.47 -7.43 0.89
N CYS A 222 -4.74 -7.55 -0.22
CA CYS A 222 -3.29 -7.63 -0.26
C CYS A 222 -2.84 -7.48 -1.71
N SER A 223 -1.66 -6.88 -1.93
CA SER A 223 -1.02 -6.67 -3.24
C SER A 223 -0.82 -7.93 -4.11
N ARG A 224 -1.02 -9.12 -3.54
CA ARG A 224 -0.99 -10.39 -4.28
C ARG A 224 -2.35 -10.81 -4.86
N SER A 225 -3.43 -10.16 -4.45
CA SER A 225 -4.78 -10.47 -4.96
C SER A 225 -5.03 -9.81 -6.32
N THR A 226 -4.18 -8.85 -6.68
CA THR A 226 -4.25 -8.01 -7.87
C THR A 226 -3.22 -8.43 -8.92
N GLN A 227 -2.62 -9.62 -8.84
CA GLN A 227 -1.58 -10.07 -9.77
C GLN A 227 -1.79 -11.48 -10.30
#